data_AF-A0A2I0QHG9-F1
#
_entry.id   AF-A0A2I0QHG9-F1
#
_cell.length_a   1.000
_cell.length_b   1.000
_cell.length_c   1.000
_cell.angle_alpha   90.00
_cell.angle_beta   90.00
_cell.angle_gamma   90.00
#
_symmetry.space_group_name_H-M   'P 1'
#
loop_
_entity.id
_entity.type
_entity.pdbx_description
1 polymer ?
#
loop_
_entity_poly.entity_id
_entity_poly.type
_entity_poly.pdbx_seq_one_letter_code
_entity_poly.pdbx_strand_id
1 'polypeptide(L)'
;MLAPARQPKQKVPESAKSEAEKRCNEFVESVLKPKYVVPHPKNEDSVYVADIYIKWHGNNFLFCAKYIVPGPNAISPFFEEKFARIEYVSKDKFNLSYMRHTGKWFEIFTEISLDECMDAIKNMPDFML
;
A
#
# COMPACT_ATOMS: atom_id res chain seq x y z
N MET A 1 11.73 8.53 28.11
CA MET A 1 10.28 8.25 28.06
C MET A 1 10.10 6.83 27.54
N LEU A 2 9.58 5.92 28.36
CA LEU A 2 9.24 4.56 27.92
C LEU A 2 7.99 4.66 27.03
N ALA A 3 8.04 4.15 25.81
CA ALA A 3 6.85 3.99 24.99
C ALA A 3 5.85 3.11 25.76
N PRO A 4 4.55 3.47 25.81
CA PRO A 4 3.56 2.67 26.52
C PRO A 4 3.54 1.24 25.96
N ALA A 5 3.27 0.27 26.85
CA ALA A 5 3.13 -1.12 26.48
C ALA A 5 2.04 -1.24 25.40
N ARG A 6 2.40 -1.79 24.23
CA ARG A 6 1.43 -2.04 23.16
C ARG A 6 0.40 -3.04 23.68
N GLN A 7 -0.88 -2.66 23.65
CA GLN A 7 -1.95 -3.58 23.98
C GLN A 7 -1.90 -4.80 23.03
N PRO A 8 -2.34 -5.99 23.49
CA PRO A 8 -2.40 -7.17 22.64
C PRO A 8 -3.24 -6.84 21.40
N LYS A 9 -2.63 -6.94 20.22
CA LYS A 9 -3.31 -6.62 18.96
C LYS A 9 -4.48 -7.59 18.78
N GLN A 10 -5.69 -7.05 18.61
CA GLN A 10 -6.84 -7.87 18.27
C GLN A 10 -6.57 -8.55 16.93
N LYS A 11 -6.73 -9.87 16.87
CA LYS A 11 -6.64 -10.58 15.59
C LYS A 11 -7.78 -10.08 14.69
N VAL A 12 -7.47 -9.76 13.43
CA VAL A 12 -8.49 -9.33 12.46
C VAL A 12 -9.56 -10.41 12.34
N PRO A 13 -10.85 -10.09 12.59
CA PRO A 13 -11.94 -11.01 12.29
C PRO A 13 -11.97 -11.36 10.80
N GLU A 14 -12.25 -12.61 10.45
CA GLU A 14 -12.23 -13.05 9.05
C GLU A 14 -13.21 -12.26 8.16
N SER A 15 -14.35 -11.84 8.71
CA SER A 15 -15.30 -10.97 8.02
C SER A 15 -14.72 -9.60 7.70
N ALA A 16 -14.11 -8.94 8.68
CA ALA A 16 -13.45 -7.64 8.49
C ALA A 16 -12.27 -7.75 7.52
N LYS A 17 -11.54 -8.87 7.58
CA LYS A 17 -10.46 -9.19 6.64
C LYS A 17 -11.00 -9.27 5.21
N SER A 18 -12.01 -10.11 4.99
CA SER A 18 -12.60 -10.33 3.67
C SER A 18 -13.23 -9.06 3.09
N GLU A 19 -13.93 -8.28 3.91
CA GLU A 19 -14.54 -7.02 3.47
C GLU A 19 -13.48 -5.99 3.05
N ALA A 20 -12.47 -5.77 3.90
CA ALA A 20 -11.42 -4.82 3.61
C ALA A 20 -10.55 -5.27 2.42
N GLU A 21 -10.29 -6.57 2.27
CA GLU A 21 -9.61 -7.11 1.09
C GLU A 21 -10.40 -6.85 -0.20
N LYS A 22 -11.72 -7.12 -0.18
CA LYS A 22 -12.58 -6.85 -1.33
C LYS A 22 -12.53 -5.37 -1.72
N ARG A 23 -12.76 -4.47 -0.76
CA ARG A 23 -12.81 -3.01 -1.01
C ARG A 23 -11.46 -2.46 -1.48
N CYS A 24 -10.35 -2.88 -0.85
CA CYS A 24 -9.02 -2.45 -1.27
C CYS A 24 -8.64 -2.99 -2.65
N ASN A 25 -9.03 -4.21 -3.01
CA ASN A 25 -8.84 -4.73 -4.38
C ASN A 25 -9.66 -3.93 -5.39
N GLU A 26 -10.93 -3.66 -5.10
CA GLU A 26 -11.77 -2.80 -5.96
C GLU A 26 -11.15 -1.40 -6.12
N PHE A 27 -10.60 -0.82 -5.05
CA PHE A 27 -9.89 0.47 -5.10
C PHE A 27 -8.61 0.41 -5.94
N VAL A 28 -7.81 -0.67 -5.81
CA VAL A 28 -6.63 -0.88 -6.66
C VAL A 28 -7.02 -0.88 -8.14
N GLU A 29 -8.01 -1.69 -8.51
CA GLU A 29 -8.43 -1.87 -9.91
C GLU A 29 -9.10 -0.63 -10.50
N SER A 30 -9.95 0.05 -9.72
CA SER A 30 -10.76 1.18 -10.21
C SER A 30 -10.10 2.54 -10.09
N VAL A 31 -9.11 2.70 -9.20
CA VAL A 31 -8.48 4.00 -8.91
C VAL A 31 -6.98 3.98 -9.13
N LEU A 32 -6.24 3.07 -8.49
CA LEU A 32 -4.78 3.12 -8.50
C LEU A 32 -4.20 2.67 -9.84
N LYS A 33 -4.66 1.54 -10.39
CA LYS A 33 -4.17 1.04 -11.67
C LYS A 33 -4.44 2.02 -12.82
N PRO A 34 -5.66 2.58 -12.99
CA PRO A 34 -5.90 3.57 -14.04
C PRO A 34 -5.05 4.84 -13.91
N LYS A 35 -4.62 5.19 -12.69
CA LYS A 35 -3.81 6.39 -12.43
C LYS A 35 -2.31 6.17 -12.71
N TYR A 36 -1.77 5.01 -12.36
CA TYR A 36 -0.32 4.80 -12.32
C TYR A 36 0.18 3.70 -13.25
N VAL A 37 -0.63 2.68 -13.55
CA VAL A 37 -0.20 1.57 -14.42
C VAL A 37 -0.32 2.03 -15.87
N VAL A 38 0.84 2.23 -16.49
CA VAL A 38 0.92 2.59 -17.90
C VAL A 38 1.21 1.36 -18.75
N PRO A 39 0.52 1.16 -19.89
CA PRO A 39 0.89 0.12 -20.84
C PRO A 39 2.31 0.42 -21.36
N HIS A 40 3.14 -0.62 -21.44
CA HIS A 40 4.58 -0.57 -21.76
C HIS A 40 4.93 0.62 -22.66
N PRO A 41 5.58 1.68 -22.12
CA PRO A 41 5.88 2.88 -22.89
C PRO A 41 6.82 2.48 -24.01
N LYS A 42 6.36 2.56 -25.26
CA LYS A 42 7.03 1.99 -26.45
C LYS A 42 8.46 2.50 -26.68
N ASN A 43 8.87 3.59 -26.03
CA ASN A 43 10.06 4.37 -26.39
C ASN A 43 10.88 4.87 -25.19
N GLU A 44 10.66 4.38 -23.96
CA GLU A 44 11.39 4.91 -22.79
C GLU A 44 12.19 3.84 -22.06
N ASP A 45 13.48 4.12 -21.86
CA ASP A 45 14.37 3.39 -20.95
C ASP A 45 14.06 3.70 -19.47
N SER A 46 12.99 4.47 -19.19
CA SER A 46 12.55 4.85 -17.85
C SER A 46 11.88 3.70 -17.12
N VAL A 47 12.13 3.60 -15.81
CA VAL A 47 11.41 2.69 -14.91
C VAL A 47 9.93 3.08 -14.85
N TYR A 48 9.01 2.12 -14.95
CA TYR A 48 7.57 2.38 -14.92
C TYR A 48 6.79 1.36 -14.07
N VAL A 49 5.65 1.78 -13.53
CA VAL A 49 4.74 0.92 -12.76
C VAL A 49 3.99 -0.02 -13.70
N ALA A 50 4.22 -1.32 -13.59
CA ALA A 50 3.56 -2.35 -14.40
C ALA A 50 2.37 -3.00 -13.69
N ASP A 51 2.34 -2.96 -12.36
CA ASP A 51 1.22 -3.49 -11.58
C ASP A 51 1.16 -2.84 -10.20
N ILE A 52 -0.04 -2.82 -9.63
CA ILE A 52 -0.31 -2.43 -8.24
C ILE A 52 -1.22 -3.48 -7.65
N TYR A 53 -0.91 -3.96 -6.45
CA TYR A 53 -1.71 -4.98 -5.78
C TYR A 53 -1.59 -4.87 -4.26
N ILE A 54 -2.41 -5.63 -3.54
CA ILE A 54 -2.35 -5.71 -2.07
C ILE A 54 -1.77 -7.04 -1.60
N LYS A 55 -1.08 -7.02 -0.46
CA LYS A 55 -0.57 -8.21 0.26
C LYS A 55 -1.02 -8.15 1.72
N TRP A 56 -1.42 -9.31 2.25
CA TRP A 56 -1.73 -9.46 3.66
C TRP A 56 -0.49 -9.91 4.46
N HIS A 57 -0.30 -9.29 5.63
CA HIS A 57 0.72 -9.72 6.58
C HIS A 57 0.30 -9.44 8.03
N GLY A 58 -0.17 -10.49 8.72
CA GLY A 58 -0.75 -10.36 10.06
C GLY A 58 -2.00 -9.49 10.04
N ASN A 59 -2.00 -8.39 10.81
CA ASN A 59 -3.08 -7.40 10.83
C ASN A 59 -2.94 -6.30 9.78
N ASN A 60 -1.97 -6.42 8.86
CA ASN A 60 -1.64 -5.36 7.92
C ASN A 60 -2.03 -5.72 6.48
N PHE A 61 -2.47 -4.70 5.76
CA PHE A 61 -2.64 -4.68 4.32
C PHE A 61 -1.53 -3.81 3.74
N LEU A 62 -0.79 -4.36 2.80
CA LEU A 62 0.34 -3.69 2.18
C LEU A 62 0.01 -3.43 0.73
N PHE A 63 -0.04 -2.16 0.33
CA PHE A 63 -0.10 -1.78 -1.07
C PHE A 63 1.30 -1.83 -1.66
N CYS A 64 1.43 -2.58 -2.75
CA CYS A 64 2.68 -2.86 -3.41
C CYS A 64 2.60 -2.38 -4.86
N ALA A 65 3.67 -1.78 -5.36
CA ALA A 65 3.86 -1.44 -6.75
C ALA A 65 4.98 -2.31 -7.33
N LYS A 66 4.73 -2.89 -8.51
CA LYS A 66 5.74 -3.59 -9.30
C LYS A 66 6.25 -2.67 -10.39
N TYR A 67 7.55 -2.45 -10.40
CA TYR A 67 8.22 -1.61 -11.39
C TYR A 67 9.00 -2.48 -12.38
N ILE A 68 8.91 -2.15 -13.66
CA ILE A 68 9.77 -2.73 -14.70
C ILE A 68 10.94 -1.79 -14.94
N VAL A 69 12.14 -2.35 -15.05
CA VAL A 69 13.37 -1.62 -15.39
C VAL A 69 13.77 -2.04 -16.81
N PRO A 70 13.55 -1.19 -17.82
CA PRO A 70 13.93 -1.50 -19.19
C PRO A 70 15.45 -1.54 -19.40
N GLY A 71 15.86 -2.16 -20.49
CA GLY A 71 17.21 -2.08 -21.00
C GLY A 71 18.14 -3.26 -20.63
N PRO A 72 19.17 -3.50 -21.44
CA PRO A 72 20.06 -4.66 -21.30
C PRO A 72 21.01 -4.58 -20.11
N ASN A 73 21.18 -3.39 -19.53
CA ASN A 73 22.09 -3.14 -18.41
C ASN A 73 21.37 -3.13 -17.05
N ALA A 74 20.08 -3.45 -17.00
CA ALA A 74 19.34 -3.50 -15.75
C ALA A 74 19.90 -4.59 -14.83
N ILE A 75 20.22 -4.24 -13.57
CA ILE A 75 20.68 -5.20 -12.56
C ILE A 75 19.61 -6.28 -12.32
N SER A 76 18.34 -5.88 -12.38
CA SER A 76 17.17 -6.76 -12.32
C SER A 76 16.11 -6.22 -13.29
N PRO A 77 15.36 -7.09 -14.00
CA PRO A 77 14.31 -6.65 -14.93
C PRO A 77 13.12 -5.98 -14.22
N PHE A 78 12.97 -6.19 -12.91
CA PHE A 78 11.90 -5.59 -12.11
C PHE A 78 12.28 -5.49 -10.64
N PHE A 79 11.54 -4.66 -9.91
CA PHE A 79 11.54 -4.64 -8.44
C PHE A 79 10.14 -4.35 -7.90
N GLU A 80 9.95 -4.58 -6.60
CA GLU A 80 8.69 -4.31 -5.91
C GLU A 80 8.92 -3.38 -4.73
N GLU A 81 8.05 -2.39 -4.55
CA GLU A 81 8.06 -1.53 -3.38
C GLU A 81 6.70 -1.53 -2.69
N LYS A 82 6.73 -1.52 -1.36
CA LYS A 82 5.54 -1.31 -0.54
C LYS A 82 5.46 0.18 -0.25
N PHE A 83 4.35 0.84 -0.58
CA PHE A 83 4.22 2.28 -0.43
C PHE A 83 3.21 2.68 0.65
N ALA A 84 2.12 1.92 0.81
CA ALA A 84 1.13 2.14 1.85
C ALA A 84 0.92 0.90 2.71
N ARG A 85 0.64 1.12 4.00
CA ARG A 85 0.24 0.08 4.95
C ARG A 85 -0.97 0.53 5.73
N ILE A 86 -2.05 -0.24 5.61
CA ILE A 86 -3.20 -0.13 6.50
C ILE A 86 -3.05 -1.20 7.58
N GLU A 87 -3.24 -0.85 8.85
CA GLU A 87 -3.29 -1.80 9.96
C GLU A 87 -4.70 -1.82 10.54
N TYR A 88 -5.31 -2.99 10.63
CA TYR A 88 -6.57 -3.16 11.38
C TYR A 88 -6.30 -3.05 12.88
N VAL A 89 -7.02 -2.13 13.53
CA VAL A 89 -6.95 -1.91 14.98
C VAL A 89 -8.15 -2.51 15.69
N SER A 90 -9.35 -2.15 15.23
CA SER A 90 -10.62 -2.64 15.75
C SER A 90 -11.73 -2.39 14.71
N LYS A 91 -12.98 -2.71 15.06
CA LYS A 91 -14.11 -2.56 14.14
C LYS A 91 -14.15 -1.13 13.56
N ASP A 92 -14.13 -1.05 12.23
CA ASP A 92 -14.16 0.19 11.43
C ASP A 92 -13.00 1.18 11.72
N LYS A 93 -11.92 0.71 12.36
CA LYS A 93 -10.77 1.54 12.76
C LYS A 93 -9.45 0.96 12.27
N PHE A 94 -8.71 1.80 11.58
CA PHE A 94 -7.46 1.46 10.92
C PHE A 94 -6.39 2.53 11.15
N ASN A 95 -5.14 2.11 11.16
CA ASN A 95 -4.00 3.02 11.11
C ASN A 95 -3.42 3.01 9.70
N LEU A 96 -2.99 4.17 9.21
CA LEU A 96 -2.34 4.32 7.91
C LEU A 96 -0.88 4.72 8.11
N SER A 97 0.01 4.03 7.41
CA SER A 97 1.43 4.35 7.35
C SER A 97 1.94 4.37 5.92
N TYR A 98 2.95 5.20 5.63
CA TYR A 98 3.70 5.14 4.38
C TYR A 98 5.10 4.57 4.62
N MET A 99 5.72 4.01 3.58
CA MET A 99 7.10 3.53 3.65
C MET A 99 8.06 4.68 3.36
N ARG A 100 8.95 4.99 4.32
CA ARG A 100 10.05 5.94 4.06
C ARG A 100 11.14 5.29 3.22
N HIS A 101 11.91 6.10 2.49
CA HIS A 101 13.13 5.67 1.77
C HIS A 101 14.16 4.94 2.68
N THR A 102 14.03 5.05 4.00
CA THR A 102 14.85 4.32 4.97
C THR A 102 14.38 2.87 5.22
N GLY A 103 13.34 2.40 4.53
CA GLY A 103 12.71 1.08 4.76
C GLY A 103 11.91 0.99 6.07
N LYS A 104 11.52 2.13 6.65
CA LYS A 104 10.74 2.19 7.89
C LYS A 104 9.33 2.70 7.61
N TRP A 105 8.34 2.05 8.22
CA TRP A 105 6.97 2.53 8.22
C TRP A 105 6.84 3.78 9.11
N PHE A 106 6.25 4.82 8.56
CA PHE A 106 5.87 6.02 9.30
C PHE A 106 4.35 6.12 9.34
N GLU A 107 3.78 5.99 10.54
CA GLU A 107 2.35 6.12 10.77
C GLU A 107 1.95 7.59 10.70
N ILE A 108 0.92 7.89 9.90
CA ILE A 108 0.45 9.25 9.63
C ILE A 108 -0.99 9.47 10.11
N PHE A 109 -1.80 8.40 10.14
CA PHE A 109 -3.14 8.44 10.74
C PHE A 109 -3.39 7.23 11.62
N THR A 110 -4.20 7.44 12.64
CA THR A 110 -4.56 6.42 13.64
C THR A 110 -6.07 6.36 13.84
N GLU A 111 -6.61 5.15 13.95
CA GLU A 111 -8.02 4.86 14.23
C GLU A 111 -9.02 5.54 13.28
N ILE A 112 -8.65 5.71 12.01
CA ILE A 112 -9.51 6.24 10.95
C ILE A 112 -10.25 5.11 10.22
N SER A 113 -11.30 5.44 9.47
CA SER A 113 -12.04 4.49 8.66
C SER A 113 -11.22 3.98 7.47
N LEU A 114 -11.68 2.88 6.86
CA LEU A 114 -11.07 2.34 5.64
C LEU A 114 -11.20 3.32 4.46
N ASP A 115 -12.30 4.06 4.38
CA ASP A 115 -12.52 5.07 3.34
C ASP A 115 -11.54 6.24 3.46
N GLU A 116 -11.34 6.75 4.68
CA GLU A 116 -10.34 7.79 4.93
C GLU A 116 -8.92 7.32 4.59
N CYS A 117 -8.61 6.04 4.82
CA CYS A 117 -7.35 5.46 4.40
C CYS A 117 -7.19 5.48 2.87
N MET A 118 -8.22 5.04 2.13
CA MET A 118 -8.19 5.00 0.66
C MET A 118 -8.14 6.41 0.06
N ASP A 119 -8.88 7.37 0.64
CA ASP A 119 -8.84 8.77 0.24
C ASP A 119 -7.46 9.40 0.49
N ALA A 120 -6.81 9.09 1.61
CA ALA A 120 -5.45 9.52 1.88
C ALA A 120 -4.45 8.94 0.86
N ILE A 121 -4.53 7.62 0.59
CA ILE A 121 -3.67 6.95 -0.40
C ILE A 121 -3.85 7.55 -1.81
N LYS A 122 -5.07 7.93 -2.17
CA LYS A 122 -5.39 8.51 -3.49
C LYS A 122 -4.80 9.90 -3.67
N ASN A 123 -4.85 10.73 -2.62
CA ASN A 123 -4.70 12.19 -2.74
C ASN A 123 -3.44 12.77 -2.08
N MET A 124 -2.81 12.07 -1.13
CA MET A 124 -1.65 12.61 -0.42
C MET A 124 -0.33 12.34 -1.14
N PRO A 125 0.62 13.30 -1.10
CA PRO A 125 1.92 13.13 -1.73
C PRO A 125 2.75 11.96 -1.22
N ASP A 126 2.58 11.57 0.05
CA ASP A 126 3.32 10.47 0.68
C ASP A 126 3.06 9.09 0.03
N PHE A 127 2.02 8.96 -0.81
CA PHE A 127 1.60 7.71 -1.46
C PHE A 127 1.67 7.76 -3.00
N MET A 128 2.25 8.80 -3.59
CA MET A 128 2.42 8.89 -5.04
C MET A 128 3.55 7.95 -5.52
N LEU A 129 3.36 7.34 -6.71
CA LEU A 129 4.28 6.42 -7.38
C LEU A 129 4.87 7.04 -8.64
#